data_AF-A0A6J0C0J9-F1
#
_entry.id   AF-A0A6J0C0J9-F1
#
_cell.length_a   1.000
_cell.length_b   1.000
_cell.length_c   1.000
_cell.angle_alpha   90.00
_cell.angle_beta   90.00
_cell.angle_gamma   90.00
#
_symmetry.space_group_name_H-M   'P 1'
#
loop_
_entity.id
_entity.type
_entity.pdbx_description
1 polymer ?
#
loop_
_entity_poly.entity_id
_entity_poly.type
_entity_poly.pdbx_seq_one_letter_code
_entity_poly.pdbx_strand_id
1 'polypeptide(L)'
;MGTMPLANLQEFWSKNVVSHISFYSDTFTRDRLSQIFWMLHLETIPTRTTGPRMRLQRVSCFLDYLNSKFLDYFIPGEHICVDESTIKFKGRISFITYNPKKPTKWGIRVYTPADSKTGYICCILPYYGSLTTELLVRPDLPVSS
;
A
#
# COMPACT_ATOMS: atom_id res chain seq x y z
N MET A 1 2.77 -11.40 -12.80
CA MET A 1 2.99 -11.03 -11.39
C MET A 1 1.70 -10.98 -10.58
N GLY A 2 0.72 -10.17 -10.99
CA GLY A 2 -0.57 -10.05 -10.29
C GLY A 2 -1.58 -11.15 -10.68
N THR A 3 -1.96 -11.23 -11.96
CA THR A 3 -2.91 -12.25 -12.47
C THR A 3 -2.27 -13.62 -12.62
N MET A 4 -1.00 -13.67 -13.04
CA MET A 4 -0.18 -14.87 -13.08
C MET A 4 0.89 -14.81 -11.97
N PRO A 5 0.68 -15.50 -10.83
CA PRO A 5 1.65 -15.55 -9.76
C PRO A 5 2.77 -16.54 -10.08
N LEU A 6 4.02 -16.09 -9.96
CA LEU A 6 5.21 -16.96 -10.00
C LEU A 6 5.94 -16.85 -8.65
N ALA A 7 6.77 -17.85 -8.34
CA ALA A 7 7.47 -17.90 -7.06
C ALA A 7 8.39 -16.70 -6.84
N ASN A 8 9.10 -16.27 -7.88
CA ASN A 8 10.07 -15.16 -7.82
C ASN A 8 9.89 -14.19 -8.98
N LEU A 9 10.30 -12.94 -8.77
CA LEU A 9 10.29 -11.90 -9.80
C LEU A 9 11.15 -12.27 -11.02
N GLN A 10 12.24 -13.00 -10.81
CA GLN A 10 13.16 -13.35 -11.89
C GLN A 10 12.58 -14.39 -12.85
N GLU A 11 11.63 -15.23 -12.39
CA GLU A 11 11.03 -16.30 -13.21
C GLU A 11 10.23 -15.75 -14.39
N PHE A 12 9.73 -14.52 -14.29
CA PHE A 12 9.05 -13.86 -15.40
C PHE A 12 9.95 -13.67 -16.63
N TRP A 13 11.28 -13.67 -16.44
CA TRP A 13 12.28 -13.60 -17.52
C TRP A 13 13.09 -14.89 -17.64
N SER A 14 12.55 -16.02 -17.19
CA SER A 14 13.23 -17.30 -17.35
C SER A 14 13.45 -17.62 -18.82
N LYS A 15 14.64 -18.15 -19.12
CA LYS A 15 15.01 -18.64 -20.46
C LYS A 15 14.79 -20.15 -20.62
N ASN A 16 14.33 -20.82 -19.57
CA ASN A 16 14.07 -22.25 -19.62
C ASN A 16 12.85 -22.52 -20.48
N VAL A 17 12.96 -23.41 -21.47
CA VAL A 17 11.92 -23.72 -22.45
C VAL A 17 10.56 -24.04 -21.80
N VAL A 18 10.56 -24.70 -20.63
CA VAL A 18 9.33 -25.12 -19.94
C VAL A 18 8.64 -23.96 -19.21
N SER A 19 9.39 -22.97 -18.73
CA SER A 19 8.87 -21.84 -17.94
C SER A 19 9.00 -20.48 -18.64
N HIS A 20 9.43 -20.47 -19.90
CA HIS A 20 9.63 -19.26 -20.67
C HIS A 20 8.28 -18.65 -21.07
N ILE A 21 8.08 -17.39 -20.72
CA ILE A 21 6.90 -16.62 -21.06
C ILE A 21 7.35 -15.42 -21.92
N SER A 22 7.18 -15.55 -23.23
CA SER A 22 7.68 -14.57 -24.22
C SER A 22 7.20 -13.14 -23.97
N PHE A 23 5.94 -12.99 -23.55
CA PHE A 23 5.33 -11.68 -23.28
C PHE A 23 6.21 -10.75 -22.44
N TYR A 24 6.84 -11.26 -21.38
CA TYR A 24 7.63 -10.42 -20.48
C TYR A 24 8.97 -10.02 -21.08
N SER A 25 9.70 -10.96 -21.69
CA SER A 25 10.99 -10.66 -22.33
C SER A 25 10.85 -9.71 -23.52
N ASP A 26 9.74 -9.82 -24.25
CA ASP A 26 9.50 -9.04 -25.47
C ASP A 26 9.02 -7.62 -25.14
N THR A 27 8.27 -7.45 -24.03
CA THR A 27 7.75 -6.14 -23.63
C THR A 27 8.79 -5.31 -22.87
N PHE A 28 9.54 -5.93 -21.96
CA PHE A 28 10.42 -5.18 -21.06
C PHE A 28 11.58 -6.03 -20.55
N THR A 29 12.80 -5.50 -20.51
CA THR A 29 13.94 -6.29 -19.99
C THR A 29 13.93 -6.37 -18.47
N ARG A 30 14.38 -7.52 -17.93
CA ARG A 30 14.52 -7.75 -16.49
C ARG A 30 15.35 -6.67 -15.79
N ASP A 31 16.47 -6.28 -16.40
CA ASP A 31 17.43 -5.36 -15.78
C ASP A 31 16.86 -3.95 -15.71
N ARG A 32 16.12 -3.52 -16.76
CA ARG A 32 15.41 -2.24 -16.75
C ARG A 32 14.30 -2.22 -15.71
N LEU A 33 13.57 -3.33 -15.52
CA LEU A 33 12.56 -3.42 -14.46
C LEU A 33 13.22 -3.28 -13.10
N SER A 34 14.30 -4.02 -12.87
CA SER A 34 15.02 -3.99 -11.61
C SER A 34 15.51 -2.57 -11.29
N GLN A 35 16.06 -1.86 -12.26
CA GLN A 35 16.49 -0.46 -12.08
C GLN A 35 15.33 0.45 -11.67
N ILE A 36 14.21 0.43 -12.42
CA ILE A 36 13.04 1.26 -12.11
C ILE A 36 12.48 0.91 -10.73
N PHE A 37 12.36 -0.40 -10.43
CA PHE A 37 11.83 -0.88 -9.16
C PHE A 37 12.64 -0.39 -7.96
N TRP A 38 13.98 -0.41 -8.07
CA TRP A 38 14.87 0.05 -6.99
C TRP A 38 14.98 1.57 -6.88
N MET A 39 14.75 2.31 -7.97
CA MET A 39 14.86 3.77 -8.01
C MET A 39 13.51 4.50 -7.91
N LEU A 40 12.41 3.78 -7.69
CA LEU A 40 11.08 4.37 -7.61
C LEU A 40 10.94 5.20 -6.32
N HIS A 41 10.83 6.52 -6.49
CA HIS A 41 10.59 7.47 -5.42
C HIS A 41 9.35 8.31 -5.73
N LEU A 42 8.44 8.41 -4.76
CA LEU A 42 7.19 9.19 -4.90
C LEU A 42 7.38 10.67 -4.56
N GLU A 43 8.40 10.99 -3.77
CA GLU A 43 8.68 12.35 -3.32
C GLU A 43 10.19 12.60 -3.37
N THR A 44 10.58 13.75 -3.90
CA THR A 44 11.97 14.23 -3.84
C THR A 44 12.23 14.78 -2.45
N ILE A 45 13.14 14.15 -1.71
CA ILE A 45 13.48 14.56 -0.34
C ILE A 45 14.04 16.00 -0.37
N PRO A 46 13.36 16.99 0.25
CA PRO A 46 13.94 18.31 0.39
C PRO A 46 15.15 18.23 1.34
N THR A 47 16.27 18.86 0.97
CA THR A 47 17.52 18.85 1.75
C THR A 47 17.42 19.57 3.09
N ARG A 48 16.34 20.31 3.35
CA ARG A 48 16.16 21.08 4.58
C ARG A 48 14.83 20.72 5.26
N THR A 49 14.96 20.24 6.49
CA THR A 49 13.89 20.24 7.50
C THR A 49 12.70 19.29 7.25
N THR A 50 12.95 17.99 7.09
CA THR A 50 11.89 16.98 7.24
C THR A 50 11.91 16.40 8.66
N GLY A 51 10.91 16.77 9.47
CA GLY A 51 10.67 16.12 10.75
C GLY A 51 10.41 14.61 10.59
N PRO A 52 10.53 13.79 11.65
CA PRO A 52 10.33 12.33 11.57
C PRO A 52 8.96 11.94 10.97
N ARG A 53 7.95 12.78 11.16
CA ARG A 53 6.60 12.68 10.56
C ARG A 53 6.63 12.61 9.03
N MET A 54 7.32 13.55 8.37
CA MET A 54 7.42 13.58 6.90
C MET A 54 8.17 12.37 6.33
N ARG A 55 9.10 11.78 7.10
CA ARG A 55 9.86 10.60 6.65
C ARG A 55 9.01 9.34 6.58
N LEU A 56 8.02 9.20 7.45
CA LEU A 56 7.12 8.04 7.48
C LEU A 56 5.96 8.19 6.48
N GLN A 57 5.63 9.41 6.08
CA GLN A 57 4.49 9.78 5.23
C GLN A 57 4.89 10.08 3.78
N ARG A 58 5.98 9.51 3.26
CA ARG A 58 6.43 9.72 1.86
C ARG A 58 5.42 9.31 0.79
N VAL A 59 4.49 8.43 1.15
CA VAL A 59 3.45 7.92 0.25
C VAL A 59 2.18 8.78 0.32
N SER A 60 2.08 9.70 1.29
CA SER A 60 0.86 10.49 1.53
C SER A 60 0.44 11.30 0.31
N CYS A 61 1.35 12.00 -0.36
CA CYS A 61 1.01 12.77 -1.57
C CYS A 61 0.35 11.91 -2.65
N PHE A 62 0.80 10.67 -2.82
CA PHE A 62 0.23 9.73 -3.78
C PHE A 62 -1.12 9.19 -3.33
N LEU A 63 -1.28 8.91 -2.03
CA LEU A 63 -2.56 8.47 -1.47
C LEU A 63 -3.61 9.57 -1.50
N ASP A 64 -3.22 10.81 -1.22
CA ASP A 64 -4.13 11.96 -1.28
C ASP A 64 -4.63 12.17 -2.70
N TYR A 65 -3.74 12.05 -3.70
CA TYR A 65 -4.13 12.03 -5.11
C TYR A 65 -5.12 10.91 -5.41
N LEU A 66 -4.83 9.67 -5.01
CA LEU A 66 -5.75 8.53 -5.23
C LEU A 66 -7.11 8.74 -4.55
N ASN A 67 -7.11 9.18 -3.30
CA ASN A 67 -8.32 9.44 -2.53
C ASN A 67 -9.18 10.52 -3.20
N SER A 68 -8.57 11.59 -3.74
CA SER A 68 -9.30 12.57 -4.55
C SER A 68 -9.96 11.93 -5.76
N LYS A 69 -9.25 11.02 -6.46
CA LYS A 69 -9.78 10.35 -7.65
C LYS A 69 -10.87 9.34 -7.33
N PHE A 70 -10.80 8.66 -6.20
CA PHE A 70 -11.88 7.76 -5.79
C PHE A 70 -13.21 8.51 -5.63
N LEU A 71 -13.16 9.72 -5.06
CA LEU A 71 -14.35 10.55 -4.88
C LEU A 71 -14.80 11.26 -6.17
N ASP A 72 -13.87 11.61 -7.06
CA ASP A 72 -14.19 12.21 -8.37
C ASP A 72 -14.98 11.25 -9.26
N TYR A 73 -14.67 9.95 -9.22
CA TYR A 73 -15.21 8.95 -10.14
C TYR A 73 -16.32 8.07 -9.56
N PHE A 74 -16.57 8.14 -8.26
CA PHE A 74 -17.59 7.32 -7.61
C PHE A 74 -18.27 8.06 -6.47
N ILE A 75 -19.60 8.09 -6.52
CA ILE A 75 -20.43 8.60 -5.43
C ILE A 75 -20.89 7.38 -4.61
N PRO A 76 -20.44 7.24 -3.35
CA PRO A 76 -20.85 6.13 -2.51
C PRO A 76 -22.36 6.16 -2.23
N GLY A 77 -22.94 4.97 -2.02
CA GLY A 77 -24.33 4.85 -1.61
C GLY A 77 -24.54 5.24 -0.15
N GLU A 78 -25.77 5.01 0.33
CA GLU A 78 -26.17 5.33 1.70
C GLU A 78 -25.39 4.53 2.76
N HIS A 79 -24.94 3.32 2.41
CA HIS A 79 -24.30 2.40 3.35
C HIS A 79 -22.81 2.27 3.03
N ILE A 80 -21.98 2.70 3.98
CA ILE A 80 -20.52 2.59 3.92
C ILE A 80 -20.06 1.64 5.02
N CYS A 81 -19.24 0.68 4.65
CA CYS A 81 -18.54 -0.21 5.59
C CYS A 81 -17.14 0.33 5.85
N VAL A 82 -16.72 0.36 7.12
CA VAL A 82 -15.38 0.76 7.52
C VAL A 82 -14.71 -0.43 8.21
N ASP A 83 -13.59 -0.89 7.66
CA ASP A 83 -12.81 -1.98 8.24
C ASP A 83 -11.30 -1.77 8.11
N GLU A 84 -10.55 -2.57 8.85
CA GLU A 84 -9.10 -2.67 8.83
C GLU A 84 -8.62 -3.71 7.80
N SER A 85 -7.75 -3.28 6.89
CA SER A 85 -7.00 -4.15 5.98
C SER A 85 -5.52 -4.19 6.37
N THR A 86 -4.86 -5.32 6.09
CA THR A 86 -3.44 -5.54 6.41
C THR A 86 -2.67 -5.82 5.13
N ILE A 87 -1.77 -4.91 4.78
CA ILE A 87 -0.85 -5.07 3.65
C ILE A 87 0.36 -5.85 4.14
N LYS A 88 0.56 -7.06 3.60
CA LYS A 88 1.68 -7.94 3.96
C LYS A 88 3.01 -7.24 3.71
N PHE A 89 3.77 -7.01 4.78
CA PHE A 89 5.08 -6.39 4.70
C PHE A 89 5.98 -6.93 5.83
N LYS A 90 7.24 -7.23 5.50
CA LYS A 90 8.23 -7.80 6.44
C LYS A 90 9.53 -7.00 6.50
N GLY A 91 9.59 -5.81 5.92
CA GLY A 91 10.77 -4.93 5.98
C GLY A 91 10.89 -4.19 7.31
N ARG A 92 11.87 -3.30 7.43
CA ARG A 92 12.09 -2.49 8.63
C ARG A 92 11.35 -1.17 8.54
N ILE A 93 10.16 -1.11 9.12
CA ILE A 93 9.34 0.11 9.25
C ILE A 93 8.77 0.16 10.67
N SER A 94 8.70 1.36 11.27
CA SER A 94 8.32 1.55 12.67
C SER A 94 6.84 1.27 12.99
N PHE A 95 5.96 1.34 12.00
CA PHE A 95 4.51 1.21 12.17
C PHE A 95 3.94 -0.12 11.66
N ILE A 96 4.76 -1.17 11.62
CA ILE A 96 4.26 -2.53 11.33
C ILE A 96 3.44 -3.00 12.53
N THR A 97 2.22 -3.45 12.25
CA THR A 97 1.28 -3.96 13.25
C THR A 97 1.25 -5.49 13.22
N TYR A 98 1.08 -6.08 14.40
CA TYR A 98 0.84 -7.51 14.57
C TYR A 98 -0.61 -7.77 14.96
N ASN A 99 -1.34 -8.57 14.18
CA ASN A 99 -2.68 -9.02 14.53
C ASN A 99 -2.77 -10.55 14.47
N PRO A 100 -2.83 -11.25 15.62
CA PRO A 100 -2.84 -12.72 15.65
C PRO A 100 -4.09 -13.34 15.05
N LYS A 101 -5.19 -12.57 14.96
CA LYS A 101 -6.49 -13.05 14.45
C LYS A 101 -6.59 -13.00 12.93
N LYS A 102 -5.68 -12.29 12.23
CA LYS A 102 -5.66 -12.20 10.77
C LYS A 102 -4.72 -13.25 10.16
N PRO A 103 -4.99 -13.77 8.96
CA PRO A 103 -4.13 -14.76 8.29
C PRO A 103 -2.73 -14.18 8.01
N THR A 104 -2.68 -12.93 7.57
CA THR A 104 -1.44 -12.15 7.50
C THR A 104 -1.24 -11.43 8.82
N LYS A 105 -0.46 -12.03 9.72
CA LYS A 105 -0.29 -11.50 11.08
C LYS A 105 0.54 -10.23 11.15
N TRP A 106 1.55 -10.07 10.28
CA TRP A 106 2.46 -8.93 10.27
C TRP A 106 2.28 -8.13 8.99
N GLY A 107 2.07 -6.82 9.13
CA GLY A 107 1.95 -5.95 7.97
C GLY A 107 1.68 -4.49 8.32
N ILE A 108 1.49 -3.69 7.27
CA ILE A 108 1.06 -2.30 7.39
C ILE A 108 -0.47 -2.32 7.49
N ARG A 109 -1.00 -1.79 8.59
CA ARG A 109 -2.44 -1.61 8.76
C ARG A 109 -2.93 -0.37 8.02
N VAL A 110 -4.05 -0.51 7.32
CA VAL A 110 -4.75 0.58 6.65
C VAL A 110 -6.25 0.51 6.97
N TYR A 111 -6.87 1.66 7.21
CA TYR A 111 -8.31 1.78 7.36
C TYR A 111 -8.90 2.14 6.00
N THR A 112 -9.96 1.43 5.60
CA THR A 112 -10.53 1.56 4.27
C THR A 112 -12.06 1.65 4.37
N PRO A 113 -12.66 2.84 4.24
CA PRO A 113 -14.09 2.94 3.98
C PRO A 113 -14.39 2.44 2.55
N ALA A 114 -15.38 1.56 2.44
CA ALA A 114 -15.86 1.04 1.17
C ALA A 114 -17.39 1.07 1.10
N ASP A 115 -17.93 1.30 -0.09
CA ASP A 115 -19.37 1.22 -0.34
C ASP A 115 -19.86 -0.23 -0.13
N SER A 116 -20.85 -0.41 0.73
CA SER A 116 -21.31 -1.74 1.14
C SER A 116 -21.94 -2.54 0.00
N LYS A 117 -22.49 -1.87 -1.01
CA LYS A 117 -23.18 -2.53 -2.13
C LYS A 117 -22.22 -3.00 -3.22
N THR A 118 -21.21 -2.20 -3.53
CA THR A 118 -20.28 -2.44 -4.65
C THR A 118 -18.91 -2.93 -4.21
N GLY A 119 -18.55 -2.74 -2.94
CA GLY A 119 -17.20 -2.97 -2.44
C GLY A 119 -16.18 -1.93 -2.91
N TYR A 120 -16.63 -0.83 -3.53
CA TYR A 120 -15.74 0.22 -4.02
C TYR A 120 -15.05 0.93 -2.86
N ILE A 121 -13.72 1.09 -2.94
CA ILE A 121 -12.92 1.75 -1.92
C ILE A 121 -13.00 3.27 -2.11
N CYS A 122 -13.52 3.97 -1.11
CA CYS A 122 -13.68 5.43 -1.16
C CYS A 122 -12.42 6.17 -0.70
N CYS A 123 -11.64 5.58 0.22
CA CYS A 123 -10.45 6.20 0.78
C CYS A 123 -9.52 5.13 1.36
N ILE A 124 -8.22 5.40 1.37
CA ILE A 124 -7.19 4.59 2.01
C ILE A 124 -6.46 5.46 3.03
N LEU A 125 -6.54 5.07 4.30
CA LEU A 125 -5.87 5.77 5.41
C LEU A 125 -4.88 4.84 6.13
N PRO A 126 -3.55 5.01 5.92
CA PRO A 126 -2.56 4.22 6.61
C PRO A 126 -2.46 4.53 8.10
N TYR A 127 -2.23 3.50 8.90
CA TYR A 127 -1.90 3.62 10.31
C TYR A 127 -0.39 3.75 10.50
N TYR A 128 0.06 4.87 11.07
CA TYR A 128 1.46 5.20 11.32
C TYR A 128 1.88 5.01 12.79
N GLY A 129 1.17 4.16 13.54
CA GLY A 129 1.47 3.96 14.96
C GLY A 129 1.02 5.14 15.82
N SER A 130 1.83 5.51 16.82
CA SER A 130 1.54 6.61 17.76
C SER A 130 1.27 7.94 17.05
N LEU A 131 1.90 8.16 15.90
CA LEU A 131 1.73 9.37 15.10
C LEU A 131 0.29 9.56 14.59
N THR A 132 -0.40 8.46 14.28
CA THR A 132 -1.82 8.50 13.90
C THR A 132 -2.69 8.70 15.13
N THR A 133 -2.38 8.04 16.24
CA THR A 133 -3.14 8.14 17.49
C THR A 133 -3.13 9.56 18.08
N GLU A 134 -1.99 10.25 18.02
CA GLU A 134 -1.85 11.66 18.47
C GLU A 134 -2.72 12.65 17.68
N LEU A 135 -3.11 12.32 16.45
CA LEU A 135 -3.91 13.19 15.58
C LEU A 135 -5.42 12.94 15.68
N LEU A 136 -5.86 11.96 16.46
CA LEU A 136 -7.27 11.62 16.55
C LEU A 136 -8.03 12.72 17.28
N VAL A 137 -9.13 13.16 16.68
CA VAL A 137 -10.06 14.14 17.27
C VAL A 137 -10.66 13.61 18.58
N ARG A 138 -10.73 12.29 18.75
CA ARG A 138 -11.25 11.60 19.94
C ARG A 138 -10.24 10.57 20.44
N PRO A 139 -9.25 10.99 21.26
CA PRO A 139 -8.23 10.09 21.81
C PRO A 139 -8.78 9.15 22.90
N ASP A 140 -9.99 9.44 23.40
CA ASP A 140 -10.73 8.67 24.40
C ASP A 140 -11.29 7.33 23.86
N LEU A 141 -11.45 7.21 22.54
CA LEU A 141 -11.93 5.99 21.93
C LEU A 141 -10.82 4.92 21.88
N PRO A 142 -11.14 3.64 22.16
CA PRO A 142 -10.16 2.57 22.07
C PRO A 142 -9.75 2.36 20.62
N VAL A 143 -8.63 2.96 20.22
CA VAL A 143 -7.92 2.56 19.00
C VAL A 143 -7.30 1.20 19.32
N SER A 144 -7.63 0.19 18.52
CA SER A 144 -7.02 -1.12 18.61
C SER A 144 -5.50 -0.99 18.50
N SER A 145 -4.80 -1.07 19.63
CA SER A 145 -3.33 -1.11 19.71
C SER A 145 -2.76 -2.33 18.99
#